data_AF-L1JK98-F1
#
_entry.id   AF-L1JK98-F1
#
_cell.length_a   1.000
_cell.length_b   1.000
_cell.length_c   1.000
_cell.angle_alpha   90.00
_cell.angle_beta   90.00
_cell.angle_gamma   90.00
#
_symmetry.space_group_name_H-M   'P 1'
#
loop_
_entity.id
_entity.type
_entity.pdbx_description
1 polymer ?
#
loop_
_entity_poly.entity_id
_entity_poly.type
_entity_poly.pdbx_seq_one_letter_code
_entity_poly.pdbx_strand_id
1 'polypeptide(L)'
;MFILPFLSHDDIQRDNRAVAADDEDEEGREGAGAAGEDGDAEGKLYKGASNYQKFIVKRDVLDRKATAVGPMKAPSNVRLTCRFDYQPDLCKDYKETGYCTFGDSCKFMHDRGDYKSGWELERDWKAEQEKKKLDAALAELEGDKPKEEEEENDGLPFACAICRGPFNNPIETRCMHYFCESCALANYKKSKRCFVCNEQTQGQFNTATKIISKLNRLEEKRQKRLAKDEYEKEMINQQLQQAKFKVEQGWTIPGDTFQTGKEI
;
A
#
# COMPACT_ATOMS: atom_id res chain seq x y z
N MET A 1 9.55 -25.36 18.97
CA MET A 1 9.15 -26.08 20.20
C MET A 1 8.30 -25.12 21.01
N PHE A 2 6.98 -25.23 20.90
CA PHE A 2 6.04 -24.46 21.72
C PHE A 2 5.56 -25.38 22.83
N ILE A 3 5.99 -25.09 24.05
CA ILE A 3 5.54 -25.76 25.26
C ILE A 3 4.20 -25.11 25.61
N LEU A 4 3.10 -25.84 25.43
CA LEU A 4 1.80 -25.46 25.96
C LEU A 4 1.90 -25.43 27.49
N PRO A 5 1.28 -24.45 28.19
CA PRO A 5 1.25 -24.49 29.64
C PRO A 5 0.50 -25.74 30.08
N PHE A 6 1.21 -26.61 30.80
CA PHE A 6 0.65 -27.76 31.49
C PHE A 6 -0.29 -27.22 32.57
N LEU A 7 -1.59 -27.16 32.28
CA LEU A 7 -2.61 -26.99 33.30
C LEU A 7 -2.38 -28.11 34.33
N SER A 8 -1.99 -27.74 35.55
CA SER A 8 -1.82 -28.68 36.63
C SER A 8 -3.17 -29.35 36.93
N HIS A 9 -3.09 -30.63 37.28
CA HIS A 9 -4.24 -31.45 37.64
C HIS A 9 -5.05 -30.88 38.82
N ASP A 10 -4.44 -29.98 39.59
CA ASP A 10 -4.98 -29.38 40.81
C ASP A 10 -6.03 -28.29 40.54
N ASP A 11 -5.94 -27.54 39.43
CA ASP A 11 -6.91 -26.48 39.13
C ASP A 11 -8.27 -27.05 38.67
N ILE A 12 -8.26 -28.19 37.99
CA ILE A 12 -9.48 -28.94 37.60
C ILE A 12 -10.19 -29.51 38.85
N GLN A 13 -9.44 -29.85 39.90
CA GLN A 13 -10.02 -30.41 41.13
C GLN A 13 -10.76 -29.38 41.98
N ARG A 14 -10.40 -28.09 41.88
CA ARG A 14 -11.02 -27.03 42.68
C ARG A 14 -12.46 -26.73 42.25
N ASP A 15 -12.70 -26.71 40.95
CA ASP A 15 -14.04 -26.51 40.38
C ASP A 15 -14.93 -27.74 40.60
N ASN A 16 -14.36 -28.95 40.61
CA ASN A 16 -15.09 -30.18 40.92
C ASN A 16 -15.46 -30.31 42.40
N ARG A 17 -14.67 -29.72 43.33
CA ARG A 17 -14.98 -29.73 44.77
C ARG A 17 -16.18 -28.84 45.12
N ALA A 18 -16.42 -27.76 44.38
CA ALA A 18 -17.60 -26.92 44.60
C ALA A 18 -18.92 -27.67 44.30
N VAL A 19 -18.88 -28.75 43.51
CA VAL A 19 -20.05 -29.58 43.18
C VAL A 19 -20.24 -30.73 44.17
N ALA A 20 -19.22 -31.08 44.95
CA ALA A 20 -19.21 -32.26 45.82
C ALA A 20 -19.48 -31.96 47.31
N ALA A 21 -19.74 -30.70 47.67
CA ALA A 21 -19.88 -30.28 49.06
C ALA A 21 -21.31 -30.41 49.65
N ASP A 22 -22.30 -30.83 48.86
CA ASP A 22 -23.72 -30.88 49.27
C ASP A 22 -24.33 -32.31 49.27
N ASP A 23 -23.51 -33.37 49.32
CA ASP A 23 -23.97 -34.78 49.28
C ASP A 23 -23.87 -35.49 50.65
N GLU A 24 -24.17 -34.80 51.75
CA GLU A 24 -24.51 -35.44 53.02
C GLU A 24 -25.97 -35.10 53.34
N ASP A 25 -26.93 -35.84 52.76
CA ASP A 25 -28.29 -36.10 53.27
C ASP A 25 -29.18 -36.73 52.16
N GLU A 26 -29.35 -38.05 52.16
CA GLU A 26 -30.61 -38.77 51.86
C GLU A 26 -30.35 -40.28 51.68
N GLU A 27 -30.38 -41.02 52.79
CA GLU A 27 -30.72 -42.44 52.75
C GLU A 27 -32.23 -42.58 52.47
N GLY A 28 -32.59 -43.26 51.37
CA GLY A 28 -33.92 -43.83 51.19
C GLY A 28 -34.75 -43.28 50.03
N ARG A 29 -34.45 -43.71 48.79
CA ARG A 29 -35.49 -43.85 47.76
C ARG A 29 -35.15 -44.94 46.75
N GLU A 30 -35.70 -46.12 46.99
CA GLU A 30 -35.74 -47.22 46.02
C GLU A 30 -36.56 -46.84 44.79
N GLY A 31 -36.07 -47.21 43.60
CA GLY A 31 -36.89 -47.49 42.42
C GLY A 31 -37.58 -46.32 41.73
N ALA A 32 -36.91 -45.72 40.75
CA ALA A 32 -37.58 -45.13 39.59
C ALA A 32 -36.60 -45.03 38.40
N GLY A 33 -36.29 -46.16 37.79
CA GLY A 33 -35.83 -46.16 36.40
C GLY A 33 -36.97 -45.63 35.52
N ALA A 34 -36.98 -44.32 35.26
CA ALA A 34 -37.88 -43.73 34.28
C ALA A 34 -37.41 -44.15 32.88
N ALA A 35 -37.89 -45.32 32.47
CA ALA A 35 -38.00 -45.70 31.09
C ALA A 35 -38.82 -44.61 30.37
N GLY A 36 -38.14 -43.80 29.56
CA GLY A 36 -38.81 -43.13 28.45
C GLY A 36 -39.16 -44.20 27.42
N GLU A 37 -40.39 -44.71 27.51
CA GLU A 37 -41.05 -45.39 26.42
C GLU A 37 -41.19 -44.40 25.25
N ASP A 38 -40.43 -44.66 24.19
CA ASP A 38 -40.78 -44.45 22.77
C ASP A 38 -39.69 -45.19 21.97
N GLY A 39 -39.65 -46.51 22.20
CA GLY A 39 -38.79 -47.41 21.44
C GLY A 39 -39.48 -47.79 20.14
N ASP A 40 -39.28 -47.01 19.08
CA ASP A 40 -39.52 -47.48 17.72
C ASP A 40 -38.59 -48.68 17.48
N ALA A 41 -39.14 -49.88 17.62
CA ALA A 41 -38.47 -51.13 17.34
C ALA A 41 -38.40 -51.39 15.83
N GLU A 42 -37.86 -50.45 15.04
CA GLU A 42 -37.60 -50.65 13.61
C GLU A 42 -36.30 -49.94 13.17
N GLY A 43 -35.31 -50.77 12.79
CA GLY A 43 -34.17 -50.35 11.98
C GLY A 43 -32.97 -49.82 12.74
N LYS A 44 -31.81 -50.42 12.49
CA LYS A 44 -30.46 -49.96 12.88
C LYS A 44 -30.07 -48.67 12.15
N LEU A 45 -30.94 -47.66 12.18
CA LEU A 45 -30.73 -46.38 11.52
C LEU A 45 -30.04 -45.43 12.50
N TYR A 46 -28.79 -45.08 12.18
CA TYR A 46 -27.99 -44.14 12.98
C TYR A 46 -28.68 -42.77 13.07
N LYS A 47 -29.18 -42.40 14.26
CA LYS A 47 -29.86 -41.11 14.52
C LYS A 47 -28.91 -39.98 15.00
N GLY A 48 -27.59 -40.16 14.87
CA GLY A 48 -26.58 -39.20 15.31
C GLY A 48 -25.98 -39.50 16.70
N ALA A 49 -24.72 -39.10 16.89
CA ALA A 49 -23.94 -39.41 18.10
C ALA A 49 -24.57 -38.89 19.40
N SER A 50 -25.31 -37.78 19.34
CA SER A 50 -25.97 -37.17 20.51
C SER A 50 -27.20 -37.93 21.01
N ASN A 51 -27.75 -38.82 20.19
CA ASN A 51 -29.02 -39.51 20.44
C ASN A 51 -28.85 -40.92 21.04
N TYR A 52 -27.61 -41.35 21.27
CA TYR A 52 -27.33 -42.58 22.02
C TYR A 52 -27.59 -42.36 23.52
N GLN A 53 -27.98 -43.44 24.21
CA GLN A 53 -28.30 -43.46 25.64
C GLN A 53 -27.15 -42.85 26.46
N LYS A 54 -27.49 -41.87 27.31
CA LYS A 54 -26.56 -41.25 28.26
C LYS A 54 -26.90 -41.76 29.66
N PHE A 55 -25.90 -42.32 30.34
CA PHE A 55 -26.04 -42.89 31.70
C PHE A 55 -25.85 -41.86 32.83
N ILE A 56 -25.71 -40.58 32.49
CA ILE A 56 -25.49 -39.50 33.47
C ILE A 56 -26.85 -39.10 34.05
N VAL A 57 -27.07 -39.39 35.34
CA VAL A 57 -28.25 -38.97 36.10
C VAL A 57 -28.24 -37.44 36.19
N LYS A 58 -29.29 -36.78 35.69
CA LYS A 58 -29.45 -35.33 35.84
C LYS A 58 -30.32 -35.07 37.07
N ARG A 59 -29.87 -34.19 37.98
CA ARG A 59 -30.67 -33.71 39.12
C ARG A 59 -31.79 -32.81 38.57
N ASP A 60 -33.01 -32.98 39.07
CA ASP A 60 -34.18 -32.19 38.68
C ASP A 60 -34.15 -30.81 39.35
N VAL A 61 -33.31 -29.92 38.85
CA VAL A 61 -33.38 -28.48 39.16
C VAL A 61 -34.38 -27.83 38.21
N LEU A 62 -35.32 -27.08 38.78
CA LEU A 62 -36.56 -26.56 38.18
C LEU A 62 -36.40 -25.67 36.93
N ASP A 63 -35.17 -25.38 36.48
CA ASP A 63 -34.89 -24.61 35.28
C ASP A 63 -34.00 -25.38 34.29
N ARG A 64 -34.67 -26.10 33.38
CA ARG A 64 -34.07 -26.82 32.23
C ARG A 64 -33.20 -25.94 31.34
N LYS A 65 -33.39 -24.61 31.41
CA LYS A 65 -32.64 -23.59 30.67
C LYS A 65 -31.36 -23.15 31.39
N ALA A 66 -31.32 -23.25 32.72
CA ALA A 66 -30.14 -22.94 33.55
C ALA A 66 -29.19 -24.15 33.66
N THR A 67 -29.69 -25.37 33.45
CA THR A 67 -28.91 -26.63 33.46
C THR A 67 -28.38 -27.07 32.10
N ALA A 68 -28.51 -26.23 31.06
CA ALA A 68 -27.97 -26.52 29.74
C ALA A 68 -26.43 -26.38 29.74
N VAL A 69 -25.73 -27.46 30.07
CA VAL A 69 -24.26 -27.53 29.99
C VAL A 69 -23.85 -27.64 28.53
N GLY A 70 -23.26 -26.58 27.99
CA GLY A 70 -22.78 -26.50 26.61
C GLY A 70 -22.63 -25.05 26.13
N PRO A 71 -22.22 -24.84 24.87
CA PRO A 71 -22.12 -23.50 24.29
C PRO A 71 -23.44 -22.74 24.44
N MET A 72 -23.42 -21.69 25.27
CA MET A 72 -24.62 -20.90 25.53
C MET A 72 -24.92 -20.01 24.33
N LYS A 73 -26.18 -20.02 23.90
CA LYS A 73 -26.63 -19.16 22.80
C LYS A 73 -26.60 -17.70 23.27
N ALA A 74 -25.84 -16.86 22.56
CA ALA A 74 -25.82 -15.42 22.80
C ALA A 74 -27.22 -14.79 22.57
N PRO A 75 -27.61 -13.76 23.32
CA PRO A 75 -28.87 -13.04 23.12
C PRO A 75 -28.89 -12.36 21.74
N SER A 76 -30.00 -12.48 21.01
CA SER A 76 -30.13 -11.98 19.63
C SER A 76 -30.30 -10.47 19.51
N ASN A 77 -30.64 -9.79 20.61
CA ASN A 77 -31.03 -8.39 20.64
C ASN A 77 -30.11 -7.51 21.50
N VAL A 78 -28.93 -8.01 21.87
CA VAL A 78 -27.94 -7.25 22.65
C VAL A 78 -26.73 -6.97 21.77
N ARG A 79 -26.40 -5.69 21.61
CA ARG A 79 -25.15 -5.27 20.97
C ARG A 79 -24.06 -5.20 22.02
N LEU A 80 -22.99 -5.97 21.86
CA LEU A 80 -21.82 -5.88 22.73
C LEU A 80 -21.10 -4.54 22.48
N THR A 81 -20.80 -3.80 23.55
CA THR A 81 -19.99 -2.58 23.47
C THR A 81 -18.52 -2.96 23.45
N CYS A 82 -17.87 -2.81 22.31
CA CYS A 82 -16.42 -2.98 22.22
C CYS A 82 -15.75 -1.65 22.59
N ARG A 83 -14.95 -1.66 23.66
CA ARG A 83 -14.00 -0.59 24.01
C ARG A 83 -12.60 -1.12 23.75
N PHE A 84 -11.81 -0.36 22.98
CA PHE A 84 -10.40 -0.69 22.79
C PHE A 84 -9.64 -0.31 24.06
N ASP A 85 -8.94 -1.28 24.65
CA ASP A 85 -7.98 -1.05 25.73
C ASP A 85 -6.61 -0.82 25.10
N TYR A 86 -6.05 0.37 25.33
CA TYR A 86 -4.77 0.79 24.76
C TYR A 86 -3.62 0.60 25.74
N GLN A 87 -3.86 0.21 26.99
CA GLN A 87 -2.82 0.04 27.97
C GLN A 87 -2.18 -1.35 27.82
N PRO A 88 -0.91 -1.45 27.37
CA PRO A 88 -0.25 -2.75 27.33
C PRO A 88 0.21 -3.13 28.73
N ASP A 89 -0.14 -4.34 29.19
CA ASP A 89 0.38 -4.92 30.43
C ASP A 89 1.81 -5.45 30.22
N LEU A 90 2.73 -4.58 29.78
CA LEU A 90 4.14 -4.86 29.55
C LEU A 90 4.98 -4.37 30.73
N CYS A 91 5.92 -5.20 31.18
CA CYS A 91 6.83 -4.83 32.25
C CYS A 91 7.81 -3.78 31.76
N LYS A 92 7.69 -2.55 32.27
CA LYS A 92 8.57 -1.43 31.91
C LYS A 92 10.04 -1.74 32.16
N ASP A 93 10.37 -2.22 33.36
CA ASP A 93 11.75 -2.49 33.76
C ASP A 93 12.37 -3.58 32.88
N TYR A 94 11.61 -4.62 32.55
CA TYR A 94 12.08 -5.69 31.66
C TYR A 94 12.22 -5.22 30.21
N LYS A 95 11.32 -4.37 29.70
CA LYS A 95 11.39 -3.84 28.33
C LYS A 95 12.61 -2.94 28.14
N GLU A 96 12.89 -2.04 29.09
CA GLU A 96 13.99 -1.07 28.99
C GLU A 96 15.35 -1.68 29.33
N THR A 97 15.43 -2.42 30.44
CA THR A 97 16.72 -2.90 30.98
C THR A 97 16.98 -4.37 30.67
N GLY A 98 15.93 -5.14 30.40
CA GLY A 98 16.04 -6.59 30.25
C GLY A 98 16.02 -7.39 31.52
N TYR A 99 15.93 -6.73 32.66
CA TYR A 99 15.98 -7.34 33.96
C TYR A 99 14.82 -6.79 34.80
N CYS A 100 13.91 -7.69 35.18
CA CYS A 100 12.88 -7.35 36.15
C CYS A 100 13.32 -7.86 37.52
N THR A 101 13.28 -6.99 38.52
CA THR A 101 13.58 -7.35 39.91
C THR A 101 12.62 -8.40 40.48
N PHE A 102 11.40 -8.48 39.94
CA PHE A 102 10.39 -9.45 40.32
C PHE A 102 10.53 -10.80 39.61
N GLY A 103 11.41 -10.91 38.61
CA GLY A 103 11.59 -12.13 37.81
C GLY A 103 10.26 -12.65 37.26
N ASP A 104 10.09 -13.97 37.25
CA ASP A 104 8.88 -14.62 36.71
C ASP A 104 7.61 -14.42 37.57
N SER A 105 7.74 -13.81 38.75
CA SER A 105 6.61 -13.43 39.60
C SER A 105 6.01 -12.08 39.21
N CYS A 106 6.51 -11.42 38.17
CA CYS A 106 5.98 -10.15 37.70
C CYS A 106 4.54 -10.31 37.16
N LYS A 107 3.63 -9.43 37.60
CA LYS A 107 2.26 -9.37 37.07
C LYS A 107 2.23 -8.95 35.59
N PHE A 108 3.24 -8.21 35.15
CA PHE A 108 3.31 -7.64 33.80
C PHE A 108 4.11 -8.54 32.86
N MET A 109 3.76 -8.54 31.58
CA MET A 109 4.38 -9.40 30.57
C MET A 109 5.84 -8.99 30.29
N HIS A 110 6.72 -9.98 30.31
CA HIS A 110 8.13 -9.86 29.97
C HIS A 110 8.35 -10.01 28.46
N ASP A 111 8.12 -8.93 27.72
CA ASP A 111 8.42 -8.86 26.29
C ASP A 111 9.31 -7.65 25.98
N ARG A 112 10.24 -7.84 25.05
CA ARG A 112 11.21 -6.85 24.55
C ARG A 112 10.87 -6.38 23.12
N GLY A 113 9.79 -6.87 22.53
CA GLY A 113 9.29 -6.39 21.25
C GLY A 113 8.92 -4.91 21.32
N ASP A 114 9.50 -4.10 20.42
CA ASP A 114 9.08 -2.71 20.24
C ASP A 114 8.18 -2.59 19.01
N TYR A 115 6.94 -3.06 19.17
CA TYR A 115 5.93 -2.92 18.13
C TYR A 115 5.21 -1.58 18.26
N LYS A 116 4.98 -0.93 17.11
CA LYS A 116 4.10 0.21 17.05
C LYS A 116 2.70 -0.18 17.47
N SER A 117 2.15 0.59 18.38
CA SER A 117 0.77 0.41 18.83
C SER A 117 -0.22 0.82 17.73
N GLY A 118 -1.44 0.28 17.76
CA GLY A 118 -2.43 0.50 16.69
C GLY A 118 -2.72 1.99 16.42
N TRP A 119 -2.76 2.82 17.46
CA TRP A 119 -2.99 4.27 17.30
C TRP A 119 -1.85 4.97 16.56
N GLU A 120 -0.61 4.51 16.78
CA GLU A 120 0.57 5.06 16.12
C GLU A 120 0.56 4.69 14.63
N LEU A 121 0.18 3.46 14.30
CA LEU A 121 0.00 3.02 12.91
C LEU A 121 -1.11 3.80 12.20
N GLU A 122 -2.25 4.03 12.86
CA GLU A 122 -3.34 4.83 12.29
C GLU A 122 -2.93 6.29 12.04
N ARG A 123 -2.15 6.87 12.96
CA ARG A 123 -1.62 8.23 12.81
C ARG A 123 -0.66 8.31 11.63
N ASP A 124 0.31 7.40 11.56
CA ASP A 124 1.31 7.37 10.49
C ASP A 124 0.63 7.13 9.13
N TRP A 125 -0.36 6.24 9.08
CA TRP A 125 -1.16 6.01 7.87
C TRP A 125 -1.95 7.26 7.46
N LYS A 126 -2.62 7.95 8.39
CA LYS A 126 -3.35 9.20 8.10
C LYS A 126 -2.41 10.28 7.56
N ALA A 127 -1.25 10.45 8.16
CA ALA A 127 -0.23 11.40 7.70
C ALA A 127 0.27 11.07 6.29
N GLU A 128 0.48 9.79 5.97
CA GLU A 128 0.87 9.36 4.64
C GLU A 128 -0.24 9.60 3.60
N GLN A 129 -1.49 9.34 3.96
CA GLN A 129 -2.64 9.63 3.09
C GLN A 129 -2.80 11.13 2.84
N GLU A 130 -2.63 11.96 3.87
CA GLU A 130 -2.67 13.42 3.73
C GLU A 130 -1.54 13.93 2.84
N LYS A 131 -0.32 13.41 3.03
CA LYS A 131 0.81 13.72 2.16
C LYS A 131 0.53 13.33 0.70
N LYS A 132 0.00 12.13 0.45
CA LYS A 132 -0.38 11.68 -0.90
C LYS A 132 -1.45 12.58 -1.52
N LYS A 133 -2.42 13.05 -0.73
CA LYS A 133 -3.43 14.01 -1.20
C LYS A 133 -2.80 15.37 -1.53
N LEU A 134 -1.88 15.85 -0.71
CA LEU A 134 -1.18 17.11 -0.93
C LEU A 134 -0.27 17.03 -2.16
N ASP A 135 0.48 15.94 -2.31
CA ASP A 135 1.32 15.68 -3.49
C ASP A 135 0.45 15.59 -4.76
N ALA A 136 -0.72 14.93 -4.69
CA ALA A 136 -1.67 14.88 -5.80
C ALA A 136 -2.27 16.27 -6.13
N ALA A 137 -2.61 17.06 -5.11
CA ALA A 137 -3.14 18.41 -5.29
C ALA A 137 -2.08 19.38 -5.84
N LEU A 138 -0.82 19.22 -5.41
CA LEU A 138 0.31 19.97 -5.96
C LEU A 138 0.55 19.61 -7.42
N ALA A 139 0.50 18.31 -7.76
CA ALA A 139 0.61 17.85 -9.14
C ALA A 139 -0.52 18.37 -10.04
N GLU A 140 -1.73 18.56 -9.50
CA GLU A 140 -2.86 19.17 -10.22
C GLU A 140 -2.67 20.68 -10.46
N LEU A 141 -2.18 21.43 -9.46
CA LEU A 141 -1.86 22.85 -9.60
C LEU A 141 -0.66 23.11 -10.50
N GLU A 142 0.30 22.19 -10.56
CA GLU A 142 1.39 22.20 -11.53
C GLU A 142 0.96 21.73 -12.92
N GLY A 143 -0.32 21.35 -13.11
CA GLY A 143 -0.94 20.91 -14.35
C GLY A 143 -1.14 21.97 -15.45
N ASP A 144 -0.81 23.24 -15.18
CA ASP A 144 -0.66 24.30 -16.22
C ASP A 144 0.83 24.65 -16.49
N LYS A 145 1.76 23.78 -16.09
CA LYS A 145 3.03 23.63 -16.80
C LYS A 145 2.84 22.58 -17.89
N PRO A 146 3.34 22.78 -19.11
CA PRO A 146 3.37 21.72 -20.10
C PRO A 146 4.11 20.55 -19.46
N LYS A 147 3.39 19.45 -19.26
CA LYS A 147 3.92 18.14 -18.88
C LYS A 147 5.17 17.93 -19.72
N GLU A 148 6.35 18.05 -19.10
CA GLU A 148 7.48 17.22 -19.50
C GLU A 148 7.02 15.81 -19.17
N GLU A 149 6.22 15.27 -20.09
CA GLU A 149 5.93 13.86 -20.19
C GLU A 149 7.27 13.18 -20.02
N GLU A 150 7.32 12.29 -19.03
CA GLU A 150 8.25 11.17 -19.01
C GLU A 150 8.53 10.82 -20.47
N GLU A 151 9.77 11.07 -20.91
CA GLU A 151 10.22 10.58 -22.20
C GLU A 151 9.90 9.10 -22.18
N GLU A 152 8.85 8.75 -22.91
CA GLU A 152 8.47 7.39 -23.20
C GLU A 152 9.76 6.77 -23.69
N ASN A 153 10.37 5.97 -22.81
CA ASN A 153 11.63 5.31 -23.04
C ASN A 153 11.28 4.16 -23.96
N ASP A 154 10.89 4.49 -25.19
CA ASP A 154 10.37 3.60 -26.24
C ASP A 154 11.41 2.55 -26.66
N GLY A 155 12.56 2.49 -25.98
CA GLY A 155 13.74 1.74 -26.38
C GLY A 155 14.30 2.18 -27.73
N LEU A 156 13.84 3.31 -28.28
CA LEU A 156 14.25 3.79 -29.60
C LEU A 156 15.59 4.53 -29.50
N PRO A 157 16.62 4.11 -30.26
CA PRO A 157 17.92 4.77 -30.23
C PRO A 157 17.85 6.17 -30.85
N PHE A 158 18.62 7.10 -30.31
CA PHE A 158 18.69 8.50 -30.78
C PHE A 158 19.69 8.72 -31.92
N ALA A 159 20.69 7.85 -32.02
CA ALA A 159 21.79 7.97 -32.98
C ALA A 159 21.96 6.68 -33.79
N CYS A 160 22.45 6.84 -35.02
CA CYS A 160 22.77 5.72 -35.89
C CYS A 160 23.96 4.93 -35.34
N ALA A 161 23.84 3.60 -35.27
CA ALA A 161 24.90 2.76 -34.71
C ALA A 161 26.21 2.77 -35.54
N ILE A 162 26.14 3.13 -36.83
CA ILE A 162 27.30 3.17 -37.72
C ILE A 162 28.03 4.52 -37.64
N CYS A 163 27.31 5.64 -37.80
CA CYS A 163 27.91 6.98 -37.84
C CYS A 163 27.89 7.71 -36.49
N ARG A 164 27.16 7.20 -35.49
CA ARG A 164 26.97 7.79 -34.15
C ARG A 164 26.41 9.23 -34.16
N GLY A 165 25.91 9.69 -35.30
CA GLY A 165 25.24 10.98 -35.47
C GLY A 165 23.72 10.86 -35.47
N PRO A 166 23.00 11.99 -35.58
CA PRO A 166 21.56 12.00 -35.77
C PRO A 166 21.19 11.25 -37.06
N PHE A 167 20.00 10.65 -37.07
CA PHE A 167 19.53 9.95 -38.25
C PHE A 167 19.21 10.92 -39.39
N ASN A 168 19.82 10.69 -40.54
CA ASN A 168 19.45 11.33 -41.80
C ASN A 168 18.83 10.25 -42.70
N ASN A 169 17.55 10.40 -43.05
CA ASN A 169 16.72 9.36 -43.66
C ASN A 169 16.80 8.01 -42.92
N PRO A 170 16.15 7.88 -41.75
CA PRO A 170 16.21 6.67 -40.94
C PRO A 170 15.51 5.48 -41.63
N ILE A 171 16.19 4.34 -41.63
CA ILE A 171 15.71 3.08 -42.18
C ILE A 171 15.79 1.98 -41.13
N GLU A 172 14.85 1.05 -41.19
CA GLU A 172 14.77 -0.12 -40.33
C GLU A 172 15.11 -1.39 -41.11
N THR A 173 15.85 -2.28 -40.45
CA THR A 173 16.17 -3.61 -40.95
C THR A 173 15.19 -4.64 -40.37
N ARG A 174 15.11 -5.84 -40.98
CA ARG A 174 14.27 -6.94 -40.46
C ARG A 174 14.50 -7.30 -38.99
N CYS A 175 15.74 -7.12 -38.51
CA CYS A 175 16.13 -7.33 -37.11
C CYS A 175 15.85 -6.13 -36.19
N MET A 176 15.03 -5.17 -36.63
CA MET A 176 14.64 -3.97 -35.88
C MET A 176 15.81 -3.07 -35.45
N HIS A 177 16.90 -3.06 -36.22
CA HIS A 177 17.99 -2.09 -36.05
C HIS A 177 17.83 -0.90 -37.00
N TYR A 178 18.07 0.29 -36.47
CA TYR A 178 17.90 1.56 -37.16
C TYR A 178 19.24 2.14 -37.65
N PHE A 179 19.27 2.62 -38.89
CA PHE A 179 20.45 3.22 -39.51
C PHE A 179 20.05 4.41 -40.40
N CYS A 180 21.02 5.20 -40.83
CA CYS A 180 20.82 6.14 -41.95
C CYS A 180 20.84 5.38 -43.28
N GLU A 181 20.08 5.85 -44.27
CA GLU A 181 20.04 5.32 -45.64
C GLU A 181 21.45 5.12 -46.22
N SER A 182 22.27 6.17 -46.19
CA SER A 182 23.66 6.13 -46.68
C SER A 182 24.53 5.13 -45.94
N CYS A 183 24.34 5.00 -44.61
CA CYS A 183 25.13 4.12 -43.75
C CYS A 183 24.80 2.65 -44.00
N ALA A 184 23.51 2.30 -44.14
CA ALA A 184 23.14 0.91 -44.40
C ALA A 184 23.57 0.47 -45.81
N LEU A 185 23.45 1.34 -46.82
CA LEU A 185 23.93 1.04 -48.17
C LEU A 185 25.44 0.88 -48.23
N ALA A 186 26.20 1.73 -47.53
CA ALA A 186 27.65 1.62 -47.43
C ALA A 186 28.08 0.32 -46.71
N ASN A 187 27.35 -0.08 -45.66
CA ASN A 187 27.61 -1.34 -44.98
C ASN A 187 27.24 -2.55 -45.85
N TYR A 188 26.09 -2.52 -46.53
CA TYR A 188 25.63 -3.61 -47.40
C TYR A 188 26.60 -3.94 -48.54
N LYS A 189 27.27 -2.91 -49.09
CA LYS A 189 28.36 -3.08 -50.07
C LYS A 189 29.56 -3.84 -49.50
N LYS A 190 29.86 -3.68 -48.21
CA LYS A 190 31.00 -4.34 -47.54
C LYS A 190 30.61 -5.71 -46.98
N SER A 191 29.46 -5.81 -46.34
CA SER A 191 28.94 -7.02 -45.72
C SER A 191 27.42 -7.09 -45.88
N LYS A 192 26.89 -8.26 -46.24
CA LYS A 192 25.44 -8.50 -46.38
C LYS A 192 24.72 -8.72 -45.04
N ARG A 193 25.36 -8.36 -43.93
CA ARG A 193 24.92 -8.62 -42.55
C ARG A 193 24.63 -7.31 -41.83
N CYS A 194 23.74 -7.36 -40.85
CA CYS A 194 23.42 -6.22 -39.99
C CYS A 194 24.62 -5.86 -39.13
N PHE A 195 24.87 -4.56 -38.94
CA PHE A 195 26.02 -4.07 -38.17
C PHE A 195 25.94 -4.38 -36.66
N VAL A 196 24.72 -4.54 -36.11
CA VAL A 196 24.53 -4.72 -34.66
C VAL A 196 24.43 -6.20 -34.29
N CYS A 197 23.54 -6.97 -34.93
CA CYS A 197 23.32 -8.38 -34.61
C CYS A 197 24.01 -9.38 -35.55
N ASN A 198 24.72 -8.92 -36.59
CA ASN A 198 25.34 -9.76 -37.62
C ASN A 198 24.39 -10.68 -38.41
N GLU A 199 23.08 -10.47 -38.30
CA GLU A 199 22.08 -11.25 -39.04
C GLU A 199 22.00 -10.84 -40.51
N GLN A 200 21.66 -11.78 -41.39
CA GLN A 200 21.62 -11.52 -42.83
C GLN A 200 20.41 -10.64 -43.20
N THR A 201 20.66 -9.45 -43.73
CA THR A 201 19.59 -8.46 -44.00
C THR A 201 18.78 -8.76 -45.25
N GLN A 202 19.23 -9.71 -46.08
CA GLN A 202 18.57 -10.13 -47.33
C GLN A 202 18.29 -8.95 -48.31
N GLY A 203 18.99 -7.82 -48.16
CA GLY A 203 18.78 -6.63 -48.97
C GLY A 203 17.47 -5.89 -48.72
N GLN A 204 16.76 -6.20 -47.62
CA GLN A 204 15.50 -5.55 -47.27
C GLN A 204 15.76 -4.43 -46.25
N PHE A 205 15.40 -3.20 -46.65
CA PHE A 205 15.47 -2.00 -45.81
C PHE A 205 14.15 -1.24 -45.95
N ASN A 206 13.41 -1.12 -44.84
CA ASN A 206 12.16 -0.36 -44.81
C ASN A 206 12.42 1.04 -44.25
N THR A 207 11.49 1.97 -44.48
CA THR A 207 11.56 3.31 -43.86
C THR A 207 11.17 3.21 -42.38
N ALA A 208 11.95 3.84 -41.50
CA ALA A 208 11.70 3.76 -40.06
C ALA A 208 10.66 4.81 -39.62
N THR A 209 9.38 4.51 -39.84
CA THR A 209 8.26 5.41 -39.51
C THR A 209 8.27 5.88 -38.06
N LYS A 210 8.60 4.98 -37.12
CA LYS A 210 8.66 5.29 -35.68
C LYS A 210 9.70 6.35 -35.33
N ILE A 211 10.90 6.26 -35.92
CA ILE A 211 11.97 7.25 -35.69
C ILE A 211 11.60 8.58 -36.35
N ILE A 212 10.98 8.56 -37.53
CA ILE A 212 10.52 9.79 -38.23
C ILE A 212 9.47 10.52 -37.38
N SER A 213 8.47 9.80 -36.86
CA SER A 213 7.45 10.39 -35.97
C SER A 213 8.07 11.00 -34.72
N LYS A 214 9.07 10.34 -34.10
CA LYS A 214 9.78 10.85 -32.93
C LYS A 214 10.60 12.11 -33.26
N LEU A 215 11.32 12.11 -34.38
CA LEU A 215 12.08 13.27 -34.86
C LEU A 215 11.16 14.47 -35.15
N ASN A 216 10.03 14.25 -35.82
CA ASN A 216 9.05 15.31 -36.11
C ASN A 216 8.45 15.91 -34.83
N ARG A 217 8.11 15.06 -33.85
CA ARG A 217 7.60 15.51 -32.55
C ARG A 217 8.62 16.35 -31.78
N LEU A 218 9.90 15.97 -31.83
CA LEU A 218 10.99 16.73 -31.20
C LEU A 218 11.20 18.08 -31.90
N GLU A 219 11.12 18.12 -33.22
CA GLU A 219 11.27 19.35 -33.98
C GLU A 219 10.09 20.31 -33.73
N GLU A 220 8.86 19.81 -33.66
CA GLU A 220 7.68 20.61 -33.31
C GLU A 220 7.80 21.21 -31.90
N LYS A 221 8.26 20.43 -30.92
CA LYS A 221 8.54 20.92 -29.56
C LYS A 221 9.61 22.01 -29.57
N ARG A 222 10.66 21.85 -30.37
CA ARG A 222 11.72 22.86 -30.55
C ARG A 222 11.15 24.15 -31.14
N GLN A 223 10.36 24.06 -32.19
CA GLN A 223 9.73 25.23 -32.83
C GLN A 223 8.78 25.97 -31.90
N LYS A 224 7.97 25.24 -31.12
CA LYS A 224 7.09 25.84 -30.10
C LYS A 224 7.87 26.61 -29.03
N ARG A 225 9.03 26.10 -28.59
CA ARG A 225 9.91 26.83 -27.65
C ARG A 225 10.48 28.09 -28.28
N LEU A 226 11.03 27.98 -29.50
CA LEU A 226 11.56 29.15 -30.21
C LEU A 226 10.49 30.22 -30.43
N ALA A 227 9.27 29.83 -30.83
CA ALA A 227 8.16 30.76 -31.00
C ALA A 227 7.73 31.42 -29.68
N LYS A 228 7.75 30.68 -28.56
CA LYS A 228 7.49 31.23 -27.23
C LYS A 228 8.55 32.27 -26.84
N ASP A 229 9.82 31.95 -27.05
CA ASP A 229 10.94 32.83 -26.75
C ASP A 229 10.93 34.10 -27.64
N GLU A 230 10.52 33.97 -28.91
CA GLU A 230 10.31 35.10 -29.81
C GLU A 230 9.17 36.00 -29.34
N TYR A 231 8.01 35.43 -28.99
CA TYR A 231 6.88 36.17 -28.44
C TYR A 231 7.23 36.93 -27.16
N GLU A 232 7.98 36.30 -26.25
CA GLU A 232 8.43 36.94 -25.01
C GLU A 232 9.37 38.13 -25.28
N LYS A 233 10.29 37.99 -26.25
CA LYS A 233 11.16 39.08 -26.69
C LYS A 233 10.36 40.23 -27.34
N GLU A 234 9.35 39.92 -28.15
CA GLU A 234 8.48 40.93 -28.76
C GLU A 234 7.70 41.71 -27.69
N MET A 235 7.14 41.02 -26.70
CA MET A 235 6.44 41.63 -25.57
C MET A 235 7.35 42.56 -24.76
N ILE A 236 8.57 42.12 -24.45
CA ILE A 236 9.56 42.95 -23.74
C ILE A 236 9.94 44.18 -24.57
N ASN A 237 10.15 44.00 -25.87
CA ASN A 237 10.49 45.11 -26.77
C ASN A 237 9.35 46.14 -26.83
N GLN A 238 8.10 45.69 -26.89
CA GLN A 238 6.94 46.58 -26.89
C GLN A 238 6.82 47.35 -25.56
N GLN A 239 7.06 46.69 -24.41
CA GLN A 239 7.12 47.35 -23.11
C GLN A 239 8.24 48.39 -23.04
N LEU A 240 9.42 48.08 -23.57
CA LEU A 240 10.55 49.01 -23.64
C LEU A 240 10.24 50.22 -24.54
N GLN A 241 9.57 50.03 -25.68
CA GLN A 241 9.13 51.13 -26.54
C GLN A 241 8.12 52.03 -25.84
N GLN A 242 7.13 51.47 -25.14
CA GLN A 242 6.17 52.24 -24.35
C GLN A 242 6.85 52.99 -23.20
N ALA A 243 7.81 52.37 -22.52
CA ALA A 243 8.59 53.02 -21.47
C ALA A 243 9.41 54.20 -22.03
N LYS A 244 10.09 54.00 -23.17
CA LYS A 244 10.83 55.08 -23.87
C LYS A 244 9.92 56.23 -24.26
N PHE A 245 8.75 55.94 -24.83
CA PHE A 245 7.76 56.95 -25.18
C PHE A 245 7.29 57.76 -23.95
N LYS A 246 7.05 57.11 -22.81
CA LYS A 246 6.67 57.80 -21.56
C LYS A 246 7.77 58.73 -21.04
N VAL A 247 9.03 58.33 -21.16
CA VAL A 247 10.19 59.17 -20.78
C VAL A 247 10.30 60.39 -21.69
N GLU A 248 10.11 60.23 -23.01
CA GLU A 248 10.14 61.34 -23.98
C GLU A 248 9.00 62.34 -23.79
N GLN A 249 7.83 61.89 -23.33
CA GLN A 249 6.68 62.76 -23.00
C GLN A 249 6.80 63.44 -21.62
N GLY A 250 7.96 63.35 -20.95
CA GLY A 250 8.27 64.11 -19.74
C GLY A 250 7.70 63.53 -18.43
N TRP A 251 7.30 62.26 -18.42
CA TRP A 251 6.87 61.58 -17.19
C TRP A 251 8.12 61.17 -16.36
N THR A 252 8.38 61.89 -15.26
CA THR A 252 9.45 61.55 -14.31
C THR A 252 9.04 60.37 -13.43
N ILE A 253 9.98 59.45 -13.20
CA ILE A 253 9.81 58.32 -12.27
C ILE A 253 9.64 58.90 -10.86
N PRO A 254 8.54 58.64 -10.14
CA PRO A 254 8.37 59.12 -8.77
C PRO A 254 9.36 58.38 -7.86
N GLY A 255 10.52 59.00 -7.57
CA GLY A 255 11.51 58.42 -6.64
C GLY A 255 12.86 59.13 -6.53
N ASP A 256 13.37 59.80 -7.57
CA ASP A 256 14.70 60.41 -7.49
C ASP A 256 14.65 61.86 -7.01
N THR A 257 14.32 62.07 -5.72
CA THR A 257 14.76 63.29 -5.02
C THR A 257 16.17 63.06 -4.50
N PHE A 258 17.15 63.30 -5.37
CA PHE A 258 18.56 63.45 -5.00
C PHE A 258 18.67 64.72 -4.12
N GLN A 259 18.63 64.55 -2.79
CA GLN A 259 18.87 65.62 -1.83
C GLN A 259 20.34 66.03 -1.92
N THR A 260 20.66 67.05 -2.74
CA THR A 260 21.90 67.80 -2.55
C THR A 260 21.74 68.59 -1.25
N GLY A 261 22.36 68.10 -0.19
CA GLY A 261 22.48 68.79 1.09
C GLY A 261 23.11 70.17 0.88
N LYS A 262 22.37 71.20 1.31
CA LYS A 262 22.91 72.53 1.56
C LYS A 262 22.72 72.78 3.05
N GLU A 263 23.69 72.32 3.83
CA GLU A 263 23.91 72.81 5.19
C GLU A 263 24.77 74.09 5.10
N ILE A 264 24.23 75.16 5.70
CA ILE A 264 24.88 76.40 6.17
C ILE A 264 25.37 77.38 5.10
#